data_AF-A0A934X4I2-F1
#
_entry.id   AF-A0A934X4I2-F1
#
_cell.length_a   1.000
_cell.length_b   1.000
_cell.length_c   1.000
_cell.angle_alpha   90.00
_cell.angle_beta   90.00
_cell.angle_gamma   90.00
#
_symmetry.space_group_name_H-M   'P 1'
#
loop_
_entity.id
_entity.type
_entity.pdbx_description
1 polymer ?
#
loop_
_entity_poly.entity_id
_entity_poly.type
_entity_poly.pdbx_seq_one_letter_code
_entity_poly.pdbx_strand_id
1 'polypeptide(L)'
;MSTAAPTAPTGTFGDHVAESHLAASASSGTAKKVELFARGASIGWLGENGGQWCVVTGSDAALSLESYLYGGILYFRNAADTSRYLSVSDGYHYVGFYNWIGATGWVLNGNVLTSLYTNAQLSYWSTDNGYLYANSGYTPLTVVFH
;
A
#
# COMPACT_ATOMS: atom_id res chain seq x y z
N MET A 1 -4.63 -25.62 3.60
CA MET A 1 -3.85 -24.38 3.84
C MET A 1 -4.79 -23.41 4.54
N SER A 2 -4.40 -22.88 5.70
CA SER A 2 -5.27 -22.05 6.54
C SER A 2 -5.67 -20.76 5.81
N THR A 3 -6.98 -20.50 5.70
CA THR A 3 -7.58 -19.36 4.99
C THR A 3 -7.87 -18.17 5.92
N ALA A 4 -7.23 -18.11 7.09
CA ALA A 4 -7.41 -16.98 7.99
C ALA A 4 -6.67 -15.76 7.42
N ALA A 5 -7.40 -14.68 7.16
CA ALA A 5 -6.80 -13.39 6.88
C ALA A 5 -5.82 -13.05 8.03
N PRO A 6 -4.62 -12.53 7.73
CA PRO A 6 -3.69 -12.15 8.78
C PRO A 6 -4.34 -11.14 9.72
N THR A 7 -4.25 -11.40 11.02
CA THR A 7 -4.77 -10.51 12.05
C THR A 7 -4.01 -9.18 11.99
N ALA A 8 -4.73 -8.06 12.01
CA ALA A 8 -4.11 -6.75 12.08
C ALA A 8 -3.22 -6.68 13.35
N PRO A 9 -1.95 -6.24 13.23
CA PRO A 9 -1.09 -6.12 14.38
C PRO A 9 -1.56 -5.00 15.31
N THR A 10 -1.32 -5.19 16.61
CA THR A 10 -1.71 -4.25 17.68
C THR A 10 -0.59 -3.24 17.93
N GLY A 11 -0.89 -1.97 18.21
CA GLY A 11 0.12 -0.92 18.50
C GLY A 11 0.39 0.00 17.31
N THR A 12 1.50 0.74 17.31
CA THR A 12 1.86 1.67 16.22
C THR A 12 2.95 1.12 15.30
N PHE A 13 3.01 1.61 14.06
CA PHE A 13 4.00 1.16 13.07
C PHE A 13 5.40 1.52 13.50
N GLY A 14 5.56 2.65 14.19
CA GLY A 14 6.79 2.96 14.91
C GLY A 14 7.21 1.85 15.89
N ASP A 15 6.29 1.32 16.69
CA ASP A 15 6.60 0.29 17.69
C ASP A 15 7.08 -1.00 17.03
N HIS A 16 6.39 -1.45 15.97
CA HIS A 16 6.76 -2.66 15.24
C HIS A 16 8.05 -2.50 14.44
N VAL A 17 8.30 -1.33 13.87
CA VAL A 17 9.58 -1.02 13.23
C VAL A 17 10.70 -1.08 14.26
N ALA A 18 10.54 -0.45 15.43
CA ALA A 18 11.53 -0.48 16.51
C ALA A 18 11.78 -1.90 17.04
N GLU A 19 10.74 -2.71 17.24
CA GLU A 19 10.85 -4.12 17.61
C GLU A 19 11.52 -4.96 16.51
N SER A 20 11.30 -4.64 15.24
CA SER A 20 11.90 -5.36 14.12
C SER A 20 13.40 -5.08 13.93
N HIS A 21 13.89 -3.93 14.42
CA HIS A 21 15.34 -3.73 14.57
C HIS A 21 15.95 -4.66 15.64
N LEU A 22 15.12 -5.20 16.54
CA LEU A 22 15.50 -6.18 17.57
C LEU A 22 15.16 -7.63 17.18
N ALA A 23 14.24 -7.85 16.24
CA ALA A 23 13.82 -9.17 15.75
C ALA A 23 14.27 -9.41 14.30
N ALA A 24 15.21 -10.33 14.10
CA ALA A 24 15.92 -10.63 12.86
C ALA A 24 15.09 -11.20 11.69
N SER A 25 13.93 -10.61 11.33
CA SER A 25 13.11 -11.07 10.20
C SER A 25 12.42 -9.96 9.40
N ALA A 26 12.61 -8.68 9.75
CA ALA A 26 12.18 -7.59 8.87
C ALA A 26 13.30 -7.20 7.91
N SER A 27 13.11 -7.45 6.63
CA SER A 27 13.97 -6.93 5.57
C SER A 27 13.28 -5.76 4.89
N SER A 28 13.81 -4.54 5.05
CA SER A 28 13.39 -3.40 4.25
C SER A 28 14.09 -3.43 2.88
N GLY A 29 13.32 -3.29 1.80
CA GLY A 29 13.85 -3.16 0.44
C GLY A 29 14.29 -1.73 0.10
N THR A 30 14.99 -1.57 -1.02
CA THR A 30 15.29 -0.26 -1.60
C THR A 30 14.00 0.52 -1.89
N ALA A 31 14.01 1.82 -1.60
CA ALA A 31 12.91 2.72 -1.90
C ALA A 31 12.68 2.82 -3.41
N LYS A 32 11.44 2.59 -3.86
CA LYS A 32 11.05 2.56 -5.27
C LYS A 32 9.81 3.41 -5.52
N LYS A 33 9.75 4.08 -6.67
CA LYS A 33 8.54 4.77 -7.11
C LYS A 33 7.60 3.79 -7.79
N VAL A 34 6.29 4.01 -7.67
CA VAL A 34 5.28 3.09 -8.22
C VAL A 34 4.49 3.77 -9.32
N GLU A 35 4.62 3.26 -10.55
CA GLU A 35 3.80 3.68 -11.68
C GLU A 35 2.51 2.84 -11.71
N LEU A 36 1.40 3.50 -12.03
CA LEU A 36 0.05 2.95 -11.99
C LEU A 36 -0.51 2.85 -13.41
N PHE A 37 -1.10 1.70 -13.72
CA PHE A 37 -1.62 1.41 -15.05
C PHE A 37 -3.08 0.98 -14.98
N ALA A 38 -3.91 1.58 -15.83
CA ALA A 38 -5.28 1.15 -16.06
C ALA A 38 -5.41 0.62 -17.49
N ARG A 39 -5.93 -0.61 -17.62
CA ARG A 39 -6.13 -1.26 -18.95
C ARG A 39 -4.86 -1.27 -19.82
N GLY A 40 -3.70 -1.41 -19.18
CA GLY A 40 -2.39 -1.46 -19.83
C GLY A 40 -1.77 -0.09 -20.19
N ALA A 41 -2.47 1.02 -19.95
CA ALA A 41 -1.92 2.36 -20.14
C ALA A 41 -1.53 2.98 -18.80
N SER A 42 -0.37 3.65 -18.77
CA SER A 42 0.03 4.43 -17.59
C SER A 42 -0.97 5.55 -17.36
N ILE A 43 -1.41 5.70 -16.11
CA ILE A 43 -2.29 6.79 -15.68
C ILE A 43 -1.57 7.77 -14.75
N GLY A 44 -0.31 7.50 -14.40
CA GLY A 44 0.49 8.30 -13.49
C GLY A 44 1.17 7.46 -12.42
N TRP A 45 1.54 8.11 -11.33
CA TRP A 45 2.36 7.54 -10.27
C TRP A 45 1.64 7.58 -8.92
N LEU A 46 1.99 6.67 -8.02
CA LEU A 46 1.50 6.68 -6.65
C LEU A 46 2.05 7.90 -5.91
N GLY A 47 1.13 8.75 -5.46
CA GLY A 47 1.39 9.87 -4.59
C GLY A 47 0.51 9.85 -3.35
N GLU A 48 0.58 10.93 -2.60
CA GLU A 48 -0.21 11.17 -1.39
C GLU A 48 -0.66 12.63 -1.37
N ASN A 49 -1.89 12.88 -0.92
CA ASN A 49 -2.39 14.24 -0.69
C ASN A 49 -2.24 14.66 0.79
N GLY A 50 -2.58 15.91 1.12
CA GLY A 50 -2.48 16.43 2.49
C GLY A 50 -3.34 15.70 3.55
N GLY A 51 -4.31 14.90 3.11
CA GLY A 51 -5.13 14.03 3.97
C GLY A 51 -4.58 12.61 4.11
N GLN A 52 -3.35 12.35 3.63
CA GLN A 52 -2.66 11.06 3.67
C GLN A 52 -3.28 9.97 2.78
N TRP A 53 -4.20 10.37 1.90
CA TRP A 53 -4.82 9.48 0.93
C TRP A 53 -3.93 9.29 -0.27
N CYS A 54 -3.83 8.06 -0.75
CA CYS A 54 -3.11 7.77 -1.98
C CYS A 54 -3.88 8.29 -3.18
N VAL A 55 -3.15 8.97 -4.04
CA VAL A 55 -3.67 9.57 -5.27
C VAL A 55 -2.75 9.26 -6.45
N VAL A 56 -3.31 9.31 -7.65
CA VAL A 56 -2.55 9.35 -8.90
C VAL A 56 -1.95 10.74 -9.08
N THR A 57 -0.65 10.81 -9.34
CA THR A 57 0.09 12.06 -9.52
C THR A 57 1.12 11.96 -10.66
N GLY A 58 1.84 13.06 -10.93
CA GLY A 58 3.00 13.07 -11.83
C GLY A 58 4.24 12.41 -11.21
N SER A 59 5.21 12.00 -12.05
CA SER A 59 6.42 11.31 -11.59
C SER A 59 7.31 12.13 -10.63
N ASP A 60 7.24 13.45 -10.75
CA ASP A 60 7.94 14.44 -9.94
C ASP A 60 7.42 14.49 -8.50
N ALA A 61 6.10 14.35 -8.33
CA ALA A 61 5.43 14.29 -7.03
C ALA A 61 5.20 12.86 -6.50
N ALA A 62 5.69 11.85 -7.21
CA ALA A 62 5.56 10.44 -6.82
C ALA A 62 6.31 10.13 -5.51
N LEU A 63 5.65 9.38 -4.64
CA LEU A 63 6.27 8.87 -3.42
C LEU A 63 7.15 7.66 -3.71
N SER A 64 8.21 7.52 -2.92
CA SER A 64 9.01 6.31 -2.88
C SER A 64 8.51 5.39 -1.77
N LEU A 65 8.30 4.13 -2.10
CA LEU A 65 7.89 3.09 -1.16
C LEU A 65 9.02 2.14 -0.87
N GLU A 66 9.12 1.73 0.38
CA GLU A 66 10.01 0.65 0.79
C GLU A 66 9.16 -0.57 1.15
N SER A 67 9.50 -1.72 0.56
CA SER A 67 8.89 -2.98 0.95
C SER A 67 9.35 -3.35 2.36
N TYR A 68 8.43 -3.74 3.21
CA TYR A 68 8.69 -4.12 4.59
C TYR A 68 7.97 -5.43 4.88
N LEU A 69 8.73 -6.51 5.10
CA LEU A 69 8.18 -7.82 5.46
C LEU A 69 8.11 -7.96 6.97
N TYR A 70 6.94 -8.30 7.50
CA TYR A 70 6.74 -8.57 8.93
C TYR A 70 5.81 -9.76 9.11
N GLY A 71 6.26 -10.79 9.83
CA GLY A 71 5.48 -12.02 10.04
C GLY A 71 5.11 -12.75 8.74
N GLY A 72 5.90 -12.58 7.67
CA GLY A 72 5.61 -13.14 6.33
C GLY A 72 4.59 -12.32 5.52
N ILE A 73 4.14 -11.19 6.04
CA ILE A 73 3.19 -10.29 5.38
C ILE A 73 3.96 -9.10 4.78
N LEU A 74 3.60 -8.73 3.54
CA LEU A 74 4.19 -7.60 2.84
C LEU A 74 3.44 -6.31 3.13
N TYR A 75 4.19 -5.31 3.59
CA TYR A 75 3.76 -3.93 3.74
C TYR A 75 4.62 -3.03 2.86
N PHE A 76 4.09 -1.85 2.55
CA PHE A 76 4.83 -0.80 1.84
C PHE A 76 4.83 0.45 2.70
N ARG A 77 5.99 0.87 3.20
CA ARG A 77 6.12 2.10 3.97
C ARG A 77 6.45 3.28 3.06
N ASN A 78 5.98 4.47 3.42
CA ASN A 78 6.45 5.69 2.78
C ASN A 78 7.93 5.88 3.18
N ALA A 79 8.85 5.98 2.21
CA ALA A 79 10.27 6.11 2.49
C ALA A 79 10.63 7.45 3.17
N ALA A 80 9.81 8.48 2.97
CA ALA A 80 9.97 9.79 3.62
C ALA A 80 9.35 9.83 5.03
N ASP A 81 8.45 8.89 5.34
CA ASP A 81 7.80 8.78 6.64
C ASP A 81 7.58 7.32 7.00
N THR A 82 8.58 6.77 7.68
CA THR A 82 8.62 5.37 8.08
C THR A 82 7.71 5.06 9.27
N SER A 83 6.90 6.00 9.75
CA SER A 83 5.89 5.76 10.78
C SER A 83 4.54 5.30 10.24
N ARG A 84 4.39 5.26 8.90
CA ARG A 84 3.14 4.91 8.22
C ARG A 84 3.40 3.96 7.06
N TYR A 85 2.39 3.16 6.73
CA TYR A 85 2.43 2.25 5.60
C TYR A 85 1.12 2.26 4.83
N LEU A 86 1.21 1.81 3.59
CA LEU A 86 0.12 1.70 2.64
C LEU A 86 -0.93 0.74 3.21
N SER A 87 -2.12 1.24 3.52
CA SER A 87 -3.26 0.45 3.98
C SER A 87 -4.53 0.87 3.27
N VAL A 88 -5.63 0.28 3.71
CA VAL A 88 -6.99 0.56 3.26
C VAL A 88 -7.80 1.08 4.45
N SER A 89 -8.53 2.16 4.25
CA SER A 89 -9.40 2.75 5.27
C SER A 89 -10.60 1.86 5.54
N ASP A 90 -11.08 1.91 6.77
CA ASP A 90 -12.35 1.30 7.14
C ASP A 90 -13.53 1.94 6.41
N GLY A 91 -14.52 1.13 6.05
CA GLY A 91 -15.81 1.55 5.49
C GLY A 91 -15.81 1.94 4.00
N TYR A 92 -14.88 2.78 3.57
CA TYR A 92 -14.89 3.37 2.21
C TYR A 92 -13.79 2.84 1.28
N HIS A 93 -12.94 1.95 1.79
CA HIS A 93 -11.88 1.26 1.04
C HIS A 93 -10.86 2.19 0.35
N TYR A 94 -10.65 3.40 0.87
CA TYR A 94 -9.62 4.30 0.36
C TYR A 94 -8.23 3.78 0.71
N VAL A 95 -7.32 3.84 -0.25
CA VAL A 95 -5.91 3.54 -0.01
C VAL A 95 -5.21 4.79 0.49
N GLY A 96 -4.35 4.65 1.50
CA GLY A 96 -3.64 5.75 2.14
C GLY A 96 -2.49 5.25 3.02
N PHE A 97 -1.78 6.18 3.65
CA PHE A 97 -0.71 5.87 4.60
C PHE A 97 -1.19 6.04 6.04
N TYR A 98 -1.35 4.92 6.74
CA TYR A 98 -1.92 4.89 8.09
C TYR A 98 -0.97 4.23 9.10
N ASN A 99 -1.30 4.41 10.38
CA ASN A 99 -0.57 3.87 11.53
C ASN A 99 -1.30 2.64 12.12
N TRP A 100 -1.09 1.47 11.50
CA TRP A 100 -1.60 0.10 11.78
C TRP A 100 -3.11 -0.18 11.81
N ILE A 101 -3.96 0.82 11.98
CA ILE A 101 -5.42 0.60 12.04
C ILE A 101 -5.92 0.00 10.71
N GLY A 102 -6.56 -1.17 10.79
CA GLY A 102 -7.19 -1.88 9.66
C GLY A 102 -6.23 -2.63 8.72
N ALA A 103 -4.93 -2.66 9.03
CA ALA A 103 -3.95 -3.19 8.10
C ALA A 103 -3.63 -4.65 8.25
N THR A 104 -3.89 -5.37 7.17
CA THR A 104 -3.53 -6.79 7.04
C THR A 104 -2.48 -7.02 5.95
N GLY A 105 -1.98 -5.94 5.34
CA GLY A 105 -0.92 -5.96 4.32
C GLY A 105 -1.42 -6.21 2.89
N TRP A 106 -0.48 -6.56 2.01
CA TRP A 106 -0.73 -6.74 0.59
C TRP A 106 -0.12 -8.03 0.07
N VAL A 107 -0.70 -8.55 -1.01
CA VAL A 107 -0.09 -9.56 -1.87
C VAL A 107 0.28 -8.89 -3.19
N LEU A 108 1.52 -9.08 -3.63
CA LEU A 108 1.99 -8.66 -4.94
C LEU A 108 2.21 -9.89 -5.81
N ASN A 109 1.33 -10.11 -6.78
CA ASN A 109 1.42 -11.21 -7.75
C ASN A 109 1.71 -10.64 -9.14
N GLY A 110 2.97 -10.68 -9.57
CA GLY A 110 3.41 -9.98 -10.78
C GLY A 110 3.24 -8.47 -10.62
N ASN A 111 2.35 -7.87 -11.40
CA ASN A 111 2.00 -6.44 -11.35
C ASN A 111 0.65 -6.18 -10.67
N VAL A 112 0.02 -7.19 -10.05
CA VAL A 112 -1.26 -7.06 -9.36
C VAL A 112 -1.02 -6.94 -7.87
N LEU A 113 -1.42 -5.79 -7.30
CA LEU A 113 -1.35 -5.53 -5.87
C LEU A 113 -2.75 -5.71 -5.26
N THR A 114 -2.91 -6.71 -4.38
CA THR A 114 -4.19 -7.08 -3.75
C THR A 114 -4.13 -6.84 -2.25
N SER A 115 -5.11 -6.09 -1.72
CA SER A 115 -5.23 -5.86 -0.29
C SER A 115 -5.66 -7.14 0.41
N LEU A 116 -4.98 -7.52 1.48
CA LEU A 116 -5.41 -8.62 2.34
C LEU A 116 -6.61 -8.24 3.21
N TYR A 117 -6.99 -6.96 3.28
CA TYR A 117 -8.07 -6.47 4.13
C TYR A 117 -9.41 -6.62 3.42
N THR A 118 -9.50 -6.09 2.20
CA THR A 118 -10.73 -6.16 1.38
C THR A 118 -10.74 -7.32 0.40
N ASN A 119 -9.63 -8.05 0.26
CA ASN A 119 -9.42 -9.07 -0.78
C ASN A 119 -9.66 -8.52 -2.21
N ALA A 120 -9.38 -7.23 -2.41
CA ALA A 120 -9.57 -6.55 -3.68
C ALA A 120 -8.25 -5.98 -4.21
N GLN A 121 -8.13 -5.95 -5.53
CA GLN A 121 -7.01 -5.33 -6.24
C GLN A 121 -7.01 -3.81 -6.02
N LEU A 122 -5.82 -3.20 -6.04
CA LEU A 122 -5.67 -1.76 -6.16
C LEU A 122 -6.48 -1.25 -7.35
N SER A 123 -7.21 -0.17 -7.16
CA SER A 123 -8.23 0.28 -8.09
C SER A 123 -8.41 1.79 -7.99
N TYR A 124 -9.09 2.37 -8.97
CA TYR A 124 -9.50 3.76 -8.97
C TYR A 124 -10.92 3.89 -9.52
N TRP A 125 -11.61 4.92 -9.05
CA TRP A 125 -12.96 5.24 -9.51
C TRP A 125 -12.95 6.23 -10.69
N SER A 126 -12.21 7.34 -10.55
CA SER A 126 -12.09 8.37 -11.57
C SER A 126 -10.69 9.00 -11.54
N THR A 127 -10.16 9.33 -12.71
CA THR A 127 -8.94 10.13 -12.84
C THR A 127 -9.14 11.59 -12.42
N ASP A 128 -10.39 12.07 -12.37
CA ASP A 128 -10.69 13.47 -12.05
C ASP A 128 -10.38 13.82 -10.59
N ASN A 129 -10.59 12.85 -9.68
CA ASN A 129 -10.24 13.00 -8.26
C ASN A 129 -8.95 12.26 -7.89
N GLY A 130 -8.50 11.33 -8.74
CA GLY A 130 -7.22 10.63 -8.62
C GLY A 130 -7.11 9.67 -7.44
N TYR A 131 -8.14 9.49 -6.62
CA TYR A 131 -8.05 8.65 -5.41
C TYR A 131 -7.90 7.18 -5.76
N LEU A 132 -7.11 6.49 -4.93
CA LEU A 132 -6.91 5.05 -5.01
C LEU A 132 -7.72 4.32 -3.96
N TYR A 133 -8.12 3.10 -4.31
CA TYR A 133 -9.00 2.25 -3.51
C TYR A 133 -8.55 0.80 -3.61
N ALA A 134 -9.01 -0.03 -2.67
CA ALA A 134 -8.98 -1.48 -2.78
C ALA A 134 -10.43 -1.99 -2.84
N ASN A 135 -11.09 -1.80 -3.99
CA ASN A 135 -12.51 -2.08 -4.17
C ASN A 135 -12.75 -2.82 -5.50
N SER A 136 -13.39 -4.00 -5.44
CA SER A 136 -13.66 -4.85 -6.61
C SER A 136 -14.70 -4.28 -7.58
N GLY A 137 -15.48 -3.27 -7.18
CA GLY A 137 -16.43 -2.57 -8.05
C GLY A 137 -15.82 -1.45 -8.90
N TYR A 138 -14.54 -1.12 -8.69
CA TYR A 138 -13.85 -0.02 -9.35
C TYR A 138 -12.91 -0.51 -10.46
N THR A 139 -12.31 0.41 -11.21
CA THR A 139 -11.42 0.03 -12.31
C THR A 139 -10.10 -0.51 -11.71
N PRO A 140 -9.70 -1.75 -12.00
CA PRO A 140 -8.50 -2.35 -11.45
C PRO A 140 -7.23 -1.72 -12.03
N LEU A 141 -6.19 -1.66 -11.20
CA LEU A 141 -4.88 -1.12 -11.53
C LEU A 141 -3.78 -2.17 -11.43
N THR A 142 -2.85 -2.14 -12.36
CA THR A 142 -1.56 -2.83 -12.23
C THR A 142 -0.46 -1.84 -11.87
N VAL A 143 0.59 -2.34 -11.21
CA VAL A 143 1.68 -1.53 -10.67
C VAL A 143 3.03 -1.95 -11.22
N VAL A 144 3.94 -0.99 -11.39
CA VAL A 144 5.37 -1.24 -11.70
C VAL A 144 6.22 -0.46 -10.71
N PHE A 145 7.20 -1.14 -10.11
CA PHE A 145 8.14 -0.55 -9.16
C PHE A 145 9.46 -0.20 -9.87
N HIS A 146 9.84 1.07 -9.83
CA HIS A 146 11.06 1.62 -10.44
C HIS A 146 12.13 1.87 -9.38
#